data_AF-A0A5U3WWG1-F1
#
_entry.id   AF-A0A5U3WWG1-F1
#
_cell.length_a   1.000
_cell.length_b   1.000
_cell.length_c   1.000
_cell.angle_alpha   90.00
_cell.angle_beta   90.00
_cell.angle_gamma   90.00
#
_symmetry.space_group_name_H-M   'P 1'
#
loop_
_entity.id
_entity.type
_entity.pdbx_description
1 polymer ?
#
loop_
_entity_poly.entity_id
_entity_poly.type
_entity_poly.pdbx_seq_one_letter_code
_entity_poly.pdbx_strand_id
1 'polypeptide(L)'
;TTLSVNFDAEAKNIDNTIIMHYVTPNKPWYKIFKARYFDRYFNESPWKNNRRFFSPSPSEIRLKAKREMSGKNYSIGLYYYFCYLISKVFRLRF
;
A
#
# COMPACT_ATOMS: atom_id res chain seq x y z
N THR A 1 15.01 -16.91 -8.73
CA THR A 1 15.62 -15.63 -8.32
C THR A 1 14.70 -14.92 -7.33
N THR A 2 15.26 -14.31 -6.28
CA THR A 2 14.49 -13.57 -5.25
C THR A 2 14.44 -12.09 -5.62
N LEU A 3 13.25 -11.49 -5.63
CA LEU A 3 13.07 -10.06 -5.88
C LEU A 3 12.73 -9.33 -4.59
N SER A 4 13.52 -8.31 -4.27
CA SER A 4 13.22 -7.36 -3.19
C SER A 4 12.39 -6.21 -3.75
N VAL A 5 11.11 -6.14 -3.39
CA VAL A 5 10.19 -5.11 -3.91
C VAL A 5 10.30 -3.83 -3.09
N ASN A 6 10.64 -2.73 -3.76
CA ASN A 6 10.47 -1.38 -3.21
C ASN A 6 9.11 -0.81 -3.64
N PHE A 7 8.19 -0.72 -2.67
CA PHE A 7 6.96 0.08 -2.73
C PHE A 7 5.97 -0.28 -3.86
N ASP A 8 6.18 0.21 -5.09
CA ASP A 8 5.34 0.00 -6.28
C ASP A 8 6.11 -0.77 -7.39
N ALA A 9 7.31 -1.26 -7.09
CA ALA A 9 8.20 -1.92 -8.05
C ALA A 9 7.86 -3.39 -8.32
N GLU A 10 6.69 -3.89 -7.88
CA GLU A 10 6.26 -5.27 -8.19
C GLU A 10 6.38 -5.55 -9.69
N ALA A 11 6.01 -4.58 -10.53
CA ALA A 11 6.00 -4.70 -11.99
C ALA A 11 7.37 -4.99 -12.63
N LYS A 12 8.49 -4.87 -11.91
CA LYS A 12 9.83 -5.07 -12.46
C LYS A 12 10.29 -6.51 -12.20
N ASN A 13 10.46 -7.29 -13.26
CA ASN A 13 10.99 -8.67 -13.28
C ASN A 13 10.07 -9.78 -12.67
N ILE A 14 8.75 -9.71 -12.85
CA ILE A 14 7.84 -10.78 -12.40
C ILE A 14 8.05 -12.10 -13.12
N ASP A 15 8.27 -12.07 -14.44
CA ASP A 15 8.20 -13.29 -15.27
C ASP A 15 9.22 -14.36 -14.87
N ASN A 16 10.34 -13.96 -14.24
CA ASN A 16 11.38 -14.86 -13.73
C ASN A 16 11.44 -14.93 -12.19
N THR A 17 10.44 -14.41 -11.48
CA THR A 17 10.42 -14.38 -10.02
C THR A 17 9.59 -15.52 -9.46
N ILE A 18 10.25 -16.41 -8.71
CA ILE A 18 9.60 -17.54 -8.01
C ILE A 18 9.15 -17.12 -6.60
N ILE A 19 9.93 -16.28 -5.93
CA ILE A 19 9.69 -15.82 -4.56
C ILE A 19 9.81 -14.29 -4.52
N MET A 20 8.73 -13.62 -4.09
CA MET A 20 8.73 -12.19 -3.79
C MET A 20 8.96 -11.95 -2.29
N HIS A 21 9.97 -11.14 -1.95
CA HIS A 21 10.25 -10.78 -0.57
C HIS A 21 10.04 -9.27 -0.34
N TYR A 22 9.01 -8.92 0.44
CA TYR A 22 8.69 -7.54 0.80
C TYR A 22 9.56 -7.07 1.98
N VAL A 23 10.81 -6.70 1.67
CA VAL A 23 11.82 -6.31 2.66
C VAL A 23 11.53 -4.98 3.37
N THR A 24 10.79 -4.08 2.74
CA THR A 24 10.56 -2.74 3.30
C THR A 24 9.62 -2.76 4.52
N PRO A 25 9.61 -1.69 5.34
CA PRO A 25 8.59 -1.50 6.39
C PRO A 25 7.17 -1.43 5.84
N ASN A 26 7.03 -1.11 4.56
CA ASN A 26 5.79 -0.96 3.84
C ASN A 26 5.27 -2.33 3.39
N LYS A 27 4.55 -3.00 4.30
CA LYS A 27 4.08 -4.36 4.06
C LYS A 27 2.82 -4.38 3.20
N PRO A 28 2.65 -5.39 2.31
CA PRO A 28 1.57 -5.39 1.32
C PRO A 28 0.17 -5.67 1.92
N TRP A 29 0.11 -6.10 3.17
CA TRP A 29 -1.16 -6.24 3.90
C TRP A 29 -1.77 -4.90 4.35
N TYR A 30 -1.08 -3.76 4.18
CA TYR A 30 -1.67 -2.44 4.36
C TYR A 30 -2.30 -1.91 3.07
N LYS A 31 -3.51 -1.36 3.17
CA LYS A 31 -4.30 -0.90 1.99
C LYS A 31 -3.68 0.27 1.21
N ILE A 32 -2.78 1.02 1.83
CA ILE A 32 -2.14 2.19 1.19
C ILE A 32 -1.13 1.80 0.09
N PHE A 33 -0.63 0.56 0.09
CA PHE A 33 0.37 0.10 -0.88
C PHE A 33 -0.30 -0.62 -2.06
N LYS A 34 0.17 -0.34 -3.27
CA LYS A 34 -0.29 -1.01 -4.49
C LYS A 34 0.57 -2.25 -4.70
N ALA A 35 0.07 -3.40 -4.25
CA ALA A 35 0.71 -4.70 -4.39
C ALA A 35 -0.25 -5.65 -5.13
N ARG A 36 -0.29 -5.56 -6.46
CA ARG A 36 -1.25 -6.25 -7.32
C ARG A 36 -1.12 -7.77 -7.21
N TYR A 37 0.10 -8.29 -7.12
CA TYR A 37 0.31 -9.73 -6.99
C TYR A 37 -0.07 -10.21 -5.60
N PHE A 38 0.32 -9.47 -4.55
CA PHE A 38 -0.17 -9.76 -3.21
C PHE A 38 -1.70 -9.74 -3.14
N ASP A 39 -2.35 -8.71 -3.69
CA ASP A 39 -3.82 -8.58 -3.70
C ASP A 39 -4.48 -9.78 -4.36
N ARG A 40 -3.95 -10.24 -5.49
CA ARG A 40 -4.44 -11.44 -6.19
C ARG A 40 -4.39 -12.67 -5.28
N TYR A 41 -3.21 -13.00 -4.75
CA TYR A 41 -3.03 -14.19 -3.92
C TYR A 41 -3.78 -14.09 -2.59
N PHE A 42 -3.86 -12.89 -2.00
CA PHE A 42 -4.64 -12.64 -0.79
C PHE A 42 -6.14 -12.90 -1.03
N ASN A 43 -6.69 -12.47 -2.15
CA ASN A 43 -8.09 -12.68 -2.51
C ASN A 43 -8.42 -14.16 -2.85
N GLU A 44 -7.44 -14.90 -3.37
CA GLU A 44 -7.54 -16.35 -3.61
C GLU A 44 -7.34 -17.17 -2.32
N SER A 45 -6.77 -16.56 -1.26
CA SER A 45 -6.49 -17.24 0.01
C SER A 45 -7.73 -17.40 0.90
N PRO A 46 -7.68 -18.29 1.90
CA PRO A 46 -8.70 -18.37 2.96
C PRO A 46 -8.86 -17.07 3.76
N TRP A 47 -7.88 -16.17 3.70
CA TRP A 47 -7.84 -14.92 4.47
C TRP A 47 -8.45 -13.73 3.70
N LYS A 48 -9.06 -13.97 2.54
CA LYS A 48 -9.68 -12.92 1.71
C LYS A 48 -10.66 -12.02 2.46
N ASN A 49 -11.33 -12.57 3.48
CA ASN A 49 -12.32 -11.86 4.29
C ASN A 49 -11.70 -11.11 5.49
N ASN A 50 -10.39 -11.28 5.73
CA ASN A 50 -9.73 -10.64 6.86
C ASN A 50 -9.58 -9.13 6.59
N ARG A 51 -9.89 -8.34 7.62
CA ARG A 51 -9.80 -6.88 7.52
C ARG A 51 -8.32 -6.46 7.43
N ARG A 52 -7.96 -5.84 6.30
CA ARG A 52 -6.63 -5.24 6.13
C ARG A 52 -6.53 -3.88 6.81
N PHE A 53 -5.43 -3.67 7.53
CA PHE A 53 -5.10 -2.38 8.15
C PHE A 53 -4.93 -1.29 7.10
N PHE A 54 -5.27 -0.06 7.45
CA PHE A 54 -5.18 1.05 6.50
C PHE A 54 -3.74 1.50 6.29
N SER A 55 -3.04 1.87 7.37
CA SER A 55 -1.65 2.33 7.31
C SER A 55 -0.97 2.17 8.67
N PRO A 56 0.32 1.80 8.74
CA PRO A 56 1.06 1.78 9.99
C PRO A 56 1.39 3.20 10.50
N SER A 57 1.45 4.21 9.62
CA SER A 57 1.77 5.59 10.02
C SER A 57 0.97 6.68 9.28
N PRO A 58 0.63 7.81 9.94
CA PRO A 58 0.04 8.97 9.27
C PRO A 58 0.93 9.57 8.19
N SER A 59 2.26 9.48 8.36
CA SER A 59 3.24 9.96 7.39
C SER A 59 3.11 9.25 6.04
N GLU A 60 2.86 7.95 6.05
CA GLU A 60 2.65 7.16 4.84
C GLU A 60 1.33 7.49 4.14
N ILE A 61 0.27 7.77 4.90
CA ILE A 61 -1.01 8.25 4.34
C ILE A 61 -0.78 9.55 3.55
N ARG A 62 0.00 10.48 4.11
CA ARG A 62 0.37 11.74 3.44
C ARG A 62 1.22 11.49 2.18
N LEU A 63 2.17 10.56 2.24
CA LEU A 63 3.00 10.21 1.10
C LEU A 63 2.16 9.65 -0.05
N LYS A 64 1.20 8.77 0.27
CA LYS A 64 0.23 8.23 -0.68
C LYS A 64 -0.62 9.33 -1.31
N ALA A 65 -1.16 10.24 -0.51
CA ALA A 65 -1.93 11.39 -0.99
C ALA A 65 -1.15 12.22 -2.01
N LYS A 66 0.08 12.62 -1.66
CA LYS A 66 0.95 13.39 -2.55
C LYS A 66 1.22 12.67 -3.87
N ARG A 67 1.49 11.37 -3.82
CA ARG A 67 1.74 10.57 -5.03
C ARG A 67 0.53 10.56 -5.97
N GLU A 68 -0.67 10.31 -5.44
CA GLU A 68 -1.89 10.28 -6.27
C GLU A 68 -2.18 11.66 -6.87
N MET A 69 -1.92 12.75 -6.13
CA MET A 69 -2.00 14.12 -6.68
C MET A 69 -0.98 14.36 -7.79
N SER A 70 0.28 13.93 -7.62
CA SER A 70 1.30 13.99 -8.68
C SER A 70 0.92 13.15 -9.91
N GLY A 71 0.22 12.04 -9.70
CA GLY A 71 -0.34 11.19 -10.76
C GLY A 71 -1.64 11.71 -11.38
N LYS A 72 -2.04 12.96 -11.09
CA LYS A 72 -3.30 13.60 -11.54
C LYS A 72 -4.59 12.94 -11.01
N ASN A 73 -4.49 12.02 -10.06
CA ASN A 73 -5.63 11.40 -9.36
C ASN A 73 -6.06 12.26 -8.17
N TYR A 74 -6.58 13.46 -8.45
CA TYR A 74 -6.83 14.47 -7.42
C TYR A 74 -7.89 14.06 -6.39
N SER A 75 -8.97 13.39 -6.80
CA SER A 75 -10.04 12.94 -5.90
C SER A 75 -9.52 11.96 -4.85
N ILE A 76 -8.77 10.94 -5.29
CA ILE A 76 -8.13 9.94 -4.43
C ILE A 76 -7.07 10.63 -3.55
N GLY A 77 -6.27 11.52 -4.13
CA GLY A 77 -5.26 12.28 -3.41
C GLY A 77 -5.85 13.12 -2.27
N LEU A 78 -6.94 13.85 -2.54
CA LEU A 78 -7.67 14.64 -1.54
C LEU A 78 -8.26 13.76 -0.43
N TYR A 79 -8.86 12.63 -0.78
CA TYR A 79 -9.37 11.67 0.20
C TYR A 79 -8.29 11.22 1.19
N TYR A 80 -7.13 10.75 0.68
CA TYR A 80 -6.04 10.33 1.55
C TYR A 80 -5.45 11.50 2.35
N TYR A 81 -5.39 12.71 1.77
CA TYR A 81 -4.92 13.88 2.49
C TYR A 81 -5.84 14.23 3.66
N PHE A 82 -7.15 14.13 3.46
CA PHE A 82 -8.15 14.31 4.51
C PHE A 82 -8.01 13.25 5.62
N CYS A 83 -7.84 11.96 5.26
CA CYS A 83 -7.54 10.90 6.22
C CYS A 83 -6.27 11.18 7.04
N TYR A 84 -5.22 11.74 6.42
CA TYR A 84 -4.01 12.17 7.11
C TYR A 84 -4.30 13.30 8.11
N LEU A 85 -5.08 14.31 7.72
CA LEU A 85 -5.46 15.41 8.62
C LEU A 85 -6.22 14.90 9.84
N ILE A 86 -7.22 14.02 9.63
CA ILE A 86 -7.95 13.37 10.73
C ILE A 86 -6.99 12.58 11.62
N SER A 87 -6.14 11.73 11.04
CA SER A 87 -5.15 10.94 11.78
C SER A 87 -4.28 11.82 12.67
N LYS A 88 -3.87 12.99 12.15
CA LYS A 88 -2.97 13.92 12.84
C LYS A 88 -3.67 14.70 13.95
N VAL A 89 -4.89 15.18 13.71
CA VAL A 89 -5.67 15.97 14.68
C VAL A 89 -6.15 15.09 15.82
N PHE A 90 -6.70 13.91 15.50
CA PHE A 90 -7.32 13.03 16.49
C PHE A 90 -6.39 11.93 17.01
N ARG A 91 -5.13 11.89 16.55
CA ARG A 91 -4.14 10.83 16.86
C ARG A 91 -4.67 9.41 16.60
N LEU A 92 -5.56 9.26 15.62
CA LEU A 92 -6.16 7.98 15.26
C LEU A 92 -5.18 7.10 14.49
N ARG A 93 -5.26 5.79 14.74
CA ARG A 93 -4.61 4.74 13.95
C ARG A 93 -5.70 3.99 13.17
N PHE A 94 -5.49 3.82 11.87
CA PHE A 94 -6.45 3.25 10.92
C PHE A 94 -6.01 1.87 10.42
#